data_AF-A0A3D1KDM3-F1
#
_entry.id   AF-A0A3D1KDM3-F1
#
_cell.length_a   1.000
_cell.length_b   1.000
_cell.length_c   1.000
_cell.angle_alpha   90.00
_cell.angle_beta   90.00
_cell.angle_gamma   90.00
#
_symmetry.space_group_name_H-M   'P 1'
#
loop_
_entity.id
_entity.type
_entity.pdbx_description
1 polymer ?
#
loop_
_entity_poly.entity_id
_entity_poly.type
_entity_poly.pdbx_seq_one_letter_code
_entity_poly.pdbx_strand_id
1 'polypeptide(L)' 'MSEKTVKLSIPSELEDMFAEANGEIQEMCGFAPGNEALMIMSLSKESVDEIVEDFNRAMSDFRKKRKSSAENGSPAAAGK' A
#
# COMPACT_ATOMS: atom_id res chain seq x y z
N MET A 1 -2.93 26.57 24.12
CA MET A 1 -3.52 25.26 23.78
C MET A 1 -2.51 24.20 24.20
N SER A 2 -2.83 23.31 25.14
CA SER A 2 -1.92 22.23 25.54
C SER A 2 -2.20 21.04 24.63
N GLU A 3 -1.22 20.68 23.81
CA GLU A 3 -1.31 19.58 22.85
C GLU A 3 -1.34 18.25 23.63
N LYS A 4 -2.46 17.52 23.55
CA LYS A 4 -2.58 16.18 24.15
C LYS A 4 -2.21 15.15 23.09
N THR A 5 -1.03 14.55 23.22
CA THR A 5 -0.66 13.36 22.45
C THR A 5 -1.18 12.11 23.16
N VAL A 6 -2.07 11.38 22.50
CA VAL A 6 -2.54 10.07 22.96
C VAL A 6 -1.63 9.03 22.31
N LYS A 7 -0.88 8.26 23.11
CA LYS A 7 -0.22 7.05 22.62
C LYS A 7 -1.31 6.01 22.35
N LEU A 8 -1.62 5.81 21.08
CA LEU A 8 -2.46 4.71 20.65
C LEU A 8 -1.58 3.45 20.65
N SER A 9 -1.71 2.63 21.68
CA SER A 9 -1.17 1.27 21.67
C SER A 9 -2.00 0.48 20.67
N ILE A 10 -1.36 -0.05 19.64
CA ILE A 10 -2.04 -0.95 18.70
C ILE A 10 -2.31 -2.26 19.46
N PRO A 11 -3.55 -2.77 19.47
CA PRO A 11 -3.84 -4.10 19.99
C PRO A 11 -2.95 -5.13 19.31
N SER A 12 -2.36 -6.06 20.07
CA SER A 12 -1.50 -7.11 19.53
C SER A 12 -2.19 -7.95 18.45
N GLU A 13 -3.51 -8.14 18.55
CA GLU A 13 -4.34 -8.82 17.55
C GLU A 13 -4.28 -8.12 16.18
N LEU A 14 -4.22 -6.78 16.15
CA LEU A 14 -4.03 -6.05 14.90
C LEU A 14 -2.60 -6.21 14.37
N GLU A 15 -1.59 -6.18 15.25
CA GLU A 15 -0.20 -6.38 14.83
C GLU A 15 0.01 -7.75 14.18
N ASP A 16 -0.59 -8.80 14.74
CA ASP A 16 -0.54 -10.16 14.19
C ASP A 16 -1.23 -10.24 12.83
N MET A 17 -2.43 -9.63 12.70
CA MET A 17 -3.15 -9.57 11.42
C MET A 17 -2.35 -8.85 10.32
N PHE A 18 -1.71 -7.72 10.64
CA PHE A 18 -0.88 -7.00 9.68
C PHE A 18 0.42 -7.75 9.38
N ALA A 19 0.98 -8.50 10.32
CA ALA A 19 2.13 -9.36 10.09
C ALA A 19 1.78 -10.51 9.13
N GLU A 20 0.62 -11.14 9.30
CA GLU A 20 0.13 -12.20 8.42
C GLU A 20 -0.09 -11.68 6.99
N ALA A 21 -0.80 -10.57 6.84
CA ALA A 21 -0.99 -9.91 5.54
C ALA A 21 0.33 -9.53 4.86
N ASN A 22 1.32 -9.05 5.63
CA ASN A 22 2.64 -8.71 5.12
C ASN A 22 3.40 -9.95 4.60
N GLY A 23 3.22 -11.09 5.27
CA GLY A 23 3.76 -12.38 4.83
C GLY A 23 3.13 -12.84 3.51
N GLU A 24 1.80 -12.81 3.40
CA GLU A 24 1.11 -13.19 2.16
C GLU A 24 1.52 -12.31 0.97
N ILE A 25 1.58 -10.99 1.19
CA ILE A 25 2.03 -10.06 0.16
C ILE A 25 3.47 -10.36 -0.26
N GLN A 26 4.35 -10.70 0.70
CA GLN A 26 5.72 -11.10 0.39
C GLN A 26 5.76 -12.35 -0.49
N GLU A 27 4.94 -13.36 -0.22
CA GLU A 27 4.86 -14.57 -1.03
C GLU A 27 4.35 -14.28 -2.45
N MET A 28 3.32 -13.44 -2.59
CA MET A 28 2.75 -13.11 -3.92
C MET A 28 3.59 -12.14 -4.74
N CYS A 29 4.15 -11.12 -4.11
CA CYS A 29 4.83 -10.01 -4.80
C CYS A 29 6.36 -10.11 -4.76
N GLY A 30 6.92 -11.01 -3.94
CA GLY A 30 8.36 -11.13 -3.71
C GLY A 30 8.95 -10.02 -2.84
N PHE A 31 8.12 -9.18 -2.23
CA PHE A 31 8.56 -8.13 -1.29
C PHE A 31 7.51 -7.86 -0.21
N ALA A 32 7.97 -7.51 0.98
CA ALA A 32 7.14 -7.15 2.12
C ALA A 32 7.04 -5.61 2.22
N PRO A 33 5.84 -5.00 2.15
CA PRO A 33 5.66 -3.55 2.34
C PRO A 33 5.93 -3.11 3.79
N GLY A 34 5.78 -4.01 4.77
CA GLY A 34 5.95 -3.75 6.19
C GLY A 34 4.63 -3.43 6.90
N ASN A 35 4.51 -3.86 8.16
CA ASN A 35 3.27 -3.79 8.92
C ASN A 35 2.76 -2.34 9.09
N GLU A 36 3.66 -1.38 9.37
CA GLU A 36 3.29 0.03 9.49
C GLU A 36 2.67 0.60 8.20
N ALA A 37 3.21 0.20 7.04
CA ALA A 37 2.69 0.63 5.75
C ALA A 37 1.29 0.07 5.50
N LEU A 38 1.06 -1.21 5.84
CA LEU A 38 -0.24 -1.85 5.73
C LEU A 38 -1.27 -1.25 6.69
N MET A 39 -0.85 -0.90 7.91
CA MET A 39 -1.69 -0.20 8.88
C MET A 39 -2.15 1.15 8.33
N ILE A 40 -1.24 1.95 7.76
CA ILE A 40 -1.57 3.26 7.18
C ILE A 40 -2.53 3.12 5.98
N MET A 41 -2.32 2.11 5.14
CA MET A 41 -3.19 1.87 3.97
C MET A 41 -4.58 1.35 4.37
N SER A 42 -4.66 0.55 5.44
CA SER A 42 -5.81 -0.29 5.73
C SER A 42 -6.44 0.01 7.09
N LEU A 43 -6.46 1.29 7.49
CA LEU A 43 -6.98 1.75 8.80
C LEU A 43 -8.44 1.36 9.09
N SER A 44 -9.21 0.95 8.08
CA SER A 44 -10.61 0.55 8.18
C SER A 44 -10.86 -0.95 7.96
N LYS A 45 -9.80 -1.77 7.88
CA LYS A 45 -9.91 -3.19 7.52
C LYS A 45 -9.85 -4.08 8.75
N GLU A 46 -10.65 -5.14 8.73
CA GLU A 46 -10.84 -6.06 9.86
C GLU A 46 -10.37 -7.50 9.55
N SER A 47 -9.81 -7.75 8.36
CA SER A 47 -9.32 -9.09 7.95
C SER A 47 -8.06 -9.02 7.08
N VAL A 48 -7.27 -10.10 7.12
CA VAL A 48 -6.05 -10.30 6.31
C VAL A 48 -6.36 -10.23 4.81
N ASP A 49 -7.38 -10.97 4.36
CA ASP A 49 -7.80 -11.02 2.96
C ASP A 49 -8.11 -9.62 2.39
N GLU A 50 -8.83 -8.79 3.15
CA GLU A 50 -9.18 -7.43 2.72
C GLU A 50 -7.95 -6.53 2.59
N ILE A 51 -6.96 -6.68 3.48
CA ILE A 51 -5.70 -5.92 3.44
C ILE A 51 -4.91 -6.31 2.19
N VAL A 52 -4.83 -7.62 1.91
CA VAL A 52 -4.13 -8.18 0.77
C VAL A 52 -4.77 -7.75 -0.56
N GLU A 53 -6.11 -7.83 -0.66
CA GLU A 53 -6.84 -7.42 -1.85
C GLU A 53 -6.68 -5.92 -2.14
N ASP A 54 -6.78 -5.07 -1.11
CA ASP A 54 -6.65 -3.62 -1.27
C ASP A 54 -5.23 -3.23 -1.67
N PHE A 55 -4.21 -3.87 -1.09
CA PHE A 55 -2.83 -3.70 -1.51
C PHE A 55 -2.63 -4.07 -2.99
N ASN A 56 -3.14 -5.22 -3.41
CA ASN A 56 -3.07 -5.66 -4.80
C ASN A 56 -3.79 -4.70 -5.76
N ARG A 57 -4.95 -4.18 -5.36
CA ARG A 57 -5.70 -3.18 -6.11
C ARG A 57 -4.91 -1.88 -6.25
N ALA A 58 -4.36 -1.36 -5.15
CA ALA A 58 -3.53 -0.16 -5.16
C ALA A 58 -2.33 -0.33 -6.10
N MET A 59 -1.64 -1.47 -6.03
CA MET A 59 -0.52 -1.79 -6.91
C MET A 59 -0.91 -1.89 -8.39
N SER A 60 -2.08 -2.48 -8.68
CA SER A 60 -2.64 -2.55 -10.03
C SER A 60 -2.91 -1.16 -10.60
N ASP A 61 -3.50 -0.26 -9.80
CA ASP A 61 -3.80 1.11 -10.22
C ASP A 61 -2.53 1.94 -10.41
N PHE A 62 -1.51 1.75 -9.57
CA PHE A 62 -0.18 2.34 -9.77
C PHE A 62 0.48 1.87 -11.08
N ARG A 63 0.33 0.58 -11.44
CA ARG A 63 0.85 0.05 -12.72
C ARG A 63 0.11 0.64 -13.92
N LYS A 64 -1.23 0.76 -13.86
CA LYS A 64 -2.04 1.37 -14.92
C LYS A 64 -1.67 2.84 -15.13
N LYS A 65 -1.50 3.60 -14.05
CA LYS A 65 -1.15 5.03 -14.12
C LYS A 65 0.24 5.27 -14.71
N ARG A 66 1.20 4.36 -14.46
CA ARG A 66 2.52 4.40 -15.12
C ARG A 66 2.44 4.10 -16.61
N LYS A 67 1.58 3.16 -17.04
CA LYS A 67 1.36 2.88 -18.47
C LYS A 67 0.70 4.06 -19.20
N SER A 68 -0.30 4.71 -18.60
CA SER A 68 -0.97 5.85 -19.23
C SER A 68 -0.08 7.11 -19.33
N SER A 69 0.88 7.27 -18.41
CA SER A 69 1.89 8.35 -18.51
C SER A 69 2.96 8.05 -19.58
N ALA A 70 3.17 6.76 -19.86
CA ALA A 70 3.88 6.19 -21.02
C ALA A 70 3.46 6.78 -22.38
N GLU A 71 2.14 6.89 -22.58
CA GLU A 71 1.53 7.11 -23.89
C GLU A 71 1.38 8.59 -24.28
N ASN A 72 1.61 9.53 -23.34
CA ASN A 72 1.57 10.98 -23.60
C ASN A 72 2.96 11.62 -23.69
N GLY A 73 4.01 10.81 -23.88
CA GLY A 73 5.40 11.25 -23.96
C GLY A 73 6.02 11.14 -25.36
N SER A 74 5.46 11.81 -26.37
CA SER A 74 6.19 12.32 -27.56
C SER A 74 5.26 13.16 -28.44
N PRO A 75 5.74 14.31 -28.94
CA PRO A 75 6.29 14.25 -30.28
C PRO A 75 7.80 14.50 -30.27
N ALA A 76 8.46 13.68 -31.06
CA ALA A 76 9.86 13.78 -31.40
C ALA A 76 10.20 15.15 -32.00
N ALA A 77 11.48 15.48 -31.85
CA ALA A 77 12.17 16.60 -32.45
C ALA A 77 11.67 17.03 -33.85
N ALA A 78 11.46 18.33 -34.01
CA ALA A 78 11.74 19.08 -35.23
C ALA A 78 12.65 20.22 -34.79
N GLY A 79 13.94 20.28 -35.13
CA GLY A 79 14.50 20.03 -36.44
C GLY A 79 14.50 21.32 -37.24
N LYS A 80 15.32 22.31 -36.84
CA LYS A 80 16.23 23.10 -37.68
C LYS A 80 16.91 24.21 -36.86
#